data_AF-D3HSR4-F1
#
_entry.id   AF-D3HSR4-F1
#
_cell.length_a   1.000
_cell.length_b   1.000
_cell.length_c   1.000
_cell.angle_alpha   90.00
_cell.angle_beta   90.00
_cell.angle_gamma   90.00
#
_symmetry.space_group_name_H-M   'P 1'
#
loop_
_entity.id
_entity.type
_entity.pdbx_description
1 polymer ?
#
loop_
_entity_poly.entity_id
_entity_poly.type
_entity_poly.pdbx_seq_one_letter_code
_entity_poly.pdbx_strand_id
1 'polypeptide(L)' 'MLTGVFIFLLIAIVSGYLGYKGTDPTAIRNAKMVFYISTTVFLILLIIYLFYPAAPPPPAVPKNPLV' A
#
# COMPACT_ATOMS: atom_id res chain seq x y z
N MET A 1 2.02 4.52 -12.45
CA MET A 1 2.11 4.48 -10.96
C MET A 1 0.87 3.83 -10.34
N LEU A 2 -0.36 4.26 -10.68
CA LEU A 2 -1.61 3.64 -10.21
C LEU A 2 -1.79 2.15 -10.60
N THR A 3 -1.34 1.76 -11.80
CA THR A 3 -1.50 0.39 -12.30
C THR A 3 -0.78 -0.65 -11.43
N GLY A 4 0.44 -0.33 -10.95
CA GLY A 4 1.20 -1.22 -10.07
C GLY A 4 0.55 -1.39 -8.70
N VAL A 5 -0.06 -0.31 -8.20
CA VAL A 5 -0.81 -0.30 -6.94
C VAL A 5 -2.08 -1.17 -7.03
N PHE A 6 -2.77 -1.11 -8.18
CA PHE A 6 -3.94 -1.95 -8.45
C PHE A 6 -3.59 -3.44 -8.56
N ILE A 7 -2.44 -3.76 -9.18
CA ILE A 7 -1.92 -5.12 -9.26
C ILE A 7 -1.55 -5.64 -7.86
N PHE A 8 -0.91 -4.81 -7.03
CA PHE A 8 -0.60 -5.17 -5.63
C PHE A 8 -1.85 -5.44 -4.80
N LEU A 9 -2.90 -4.64 -5.00
CA LEU A 9 -4.20 -4.84 -4.36
C LEU A 9 -4.81 -6.20 -4.73
N LEU A 10 -4.81 -6.56 -6.03
CA LEU A 10 -5.31 -7.85 -6.49
C LEU A 10 -4.51 -9.03 -5.92
N ILE A 11 -3.18 -8.93 -5.89
CA ILE A 11 -2.31 -9.97 -5.31
C ILE A 11 -2.59 -10.13 -3.82
N ALA A 12 -2.77 -9.04 -3.08
CA ALA A 12 -3.11 -9.09 -1.66
C ALA A 12 -4.46 -9.80 -1.43
N ILE A 13 -5.50 -9.44 -2.18
CA ILE A 13 -6.83 -10.06 -2.07
C ILE A 13 -6.75 -11.56 -2.40
N VAL A 14 -6.10 -11.94 -3.50
CA VAL A 14 -5.96 -13.33 -3.92
C VAL A 14 -5.13 -14.14 -2.92
N SER A 15 -4.06 -13.56 -2.38
CA SER A 15 -3.25 -14.19 -1.33
C SER A 15 -4.04 -14.43 -0.04
N GLY A 16 -4.94 -13.51 0.32
CA GLY A 16 -5.84 -13.67 1.46
C GLY A 16 -6.89 -14.75 1.23
N TYR A 17 -7.47 -14.77 0.03
CA TYR A 17 -8.49 -15.74 -0.37
C TYR A 17 -7.94 -17.17 -0.46
N LEU A 18 -6.73 -17.34 -0.99
CA LEU A 18 -6.05 -18.64 -1.03
C LEU A 18 -5.77 -19.20 0.37
N GLY A 19 -5.87 -18.37 1.41
CA GLY A 19 -6.12 -18.76 2.79
C GLY A 19 -5.20 -19.86 3.29
N TYR A 20 -4.07 -19.49 3.89
CA TYR A 20 -3.04 -20.41 4.38
C TYR A 20 -3.62 -21.69 5.02
N LYS A 21 -3.53 -22.82 4.32
CA LYS A 21 -4.02 -24.14 4.76
C LYS A 21 -2.89 -24.93 5.43
N GLY A 22 -2.31 -24.36 6.49
CA GLY A 22 -1.34 -25.07 7.33
C GLY A 22 -2.01 -26.22 8.10
N THR A 23 -1.22 -27.18 8.56
CA THR A 23 -1.69 -28.27 9.44
C THR A 23 -1.80 -27.84 10.91
N ASP A 24 -1.06 -26.80 11.32
CA ASP A 24 -1.09 -26.27 12.69
C ASP A 24 -2.14 -25.15 12.84
N PRO A 25 -3.16 -25.32 13.70
CA PRO A 25 -4.24 -24.35 13.89
C PRO A 25 -3.77 -22.99 14.47
N THR A 26 -2.72 -23.00 15.29
CA THR A 26 -2.15 -21.80 15.92
C THR A 26 -1.40 -20.97 14.88
N ALA A 27 -0.62 -21.62 14.03
CA ALA A 27 0.09 -20.97 12.94
C ALA A 27 -0.87 -20.33 11.93
N ILE A 28 -1.98 -21.01 11.60
CA ILE A 28 -3.02 -20.46 10.73
C ILE A 28 -3.63 -19.19 11.32
N ARG A 29 -3.94 -19.18 12.62
CA ARG A 29 -4.53 -18.02 13.29
C ARG A 29 -3.61 -16.82 13.26
N ASN A 30 -2.32 -17.03 13.55
CA ASN A 30 -1.31 -15.96 13.53
C ASN A 30 -1.11 -15.42 12.12
N ALA A 31 -1.00 -16.29 11.11
CA ALA A 31 -0.85 -15.89 9.72
C ALA A 31 -2.04 -15.05 9.22
N LYS A 32 -3.28 -15.46 9.56
CA LYS A 32 -4.49 -14.68 9.25
C LYS A 32 -4.48 -13.31 9.93
N MET A 33 -4.07 -13.24 11.19
CA MET A 33 -4.03 -11.98 11.94
C MET A 33 -3.03 -10.99 11.32
N VAL A 34 -1.82 -11.45 10.97
CA VAL A 34 -0.81 -10.64 10.27
C VAL A 34 -1.31 -10.20 8.90
N PHE A 35 -1.96 -11.11 8.16
CA PHE A 35 -2.51 -10.81 6.84
C PHE A 35 -3.58 -9.70 6.90
N TYR A 36 -4.51 -9.76 7.86
CA TYR A 36 -5.54 -8.74 8.01
C TYR A 36 -4.97 -7.39 8.43
N ILE A 37 -4.03 -7.36 9.38
CA ILE A 37 -3.37 -6.11 9.81
C ILE A 37 -2.63 -5.48 8.62
N SER A 38 -1.83 -6.26 7.90
CA SER A 38 -1.05 -5.76 6.75
C SER A 38 -1.95 -5.26 5.63
N THR A 39 -3.02 -6.01 5.30
CA THR A 39 -4.00 -5.59 4.28
C THR A 39 -4.71 -4.30 4.67
N THR A 40 -5.08 -4.15 5.95
CA THR A 40 -5.75 -2.94 6.46
C THR A 40 -4.83 -1.72 6.35
N VAL A 41 -3.58 -1.85 6.79
CA VAL A 41 -2.56 -0.78 6.68
C VAL A 41 -2.32 -0.41 5.22
N PHE A 42 -2.21 -1.41 4.33
CA PHE A 42 -2.05 -1.17 2.89
C PHE A 42 -3.23 -0.39 2.30
N LEU A 43 -4.47 -0.76 2.64
CA LEU A 43 -5.67 -0.04 2.17
C LEU A 43 -5.72 1.40 2.68
N ILE A 44 -5.33 1.65 3.94
CA ILE A 44 -5.26 3.01 4.49
C ILE A 44 -4.23 3.84 3.73
N LEU A 45 -3.01 3.32 3.55
CA LEU A 45 -1.96 4.00 2.80
C LEU A 45 -2.35 4.23 1.34
N LEU A 46 -3.06 3.29 0.73
CA LEU A 46 -3.60 3.42 -0.61
C LEU A 46 -4.59 4.57 -0.72
N ILE A 47 -5.55 4.65 0.21
CA ILE A 47 -6.51 5.76 0.28
C ILE A 47 -5.77 7.08 0.45
N ILE A 48 -4.80 7.16 1.38
CA ILE A 48 -4.00 8.38 1.58
C ILE A 48 -3.30 8.78 0.28
N TYR A 49 -2.67 7.84 -0.41
CA TYR A 49 -1.99 8.10 -1.68
C TYR A 49 -2.93 8.60 -2.78
N LEU A 50 -4.17 8.09 -2.85
CA LEU A 50 -5.16 8.49 -3.85
C LEU A 50 -5.76 9.88 -3.58
N PHE A 51 -6.03 10.20 -2.32
CA PHE A 51 -6.74 11.44 -1.95
C PHE A 51 -5.82 12.59 -1.53
N TYR A 52 -4.56 12.31 -1.17
CA TYR A 52 -3.58 13.31 -0.76
C TYR A 52 -2.33 13.23 -1.66
N PRO A 53 -2.43 13.64 -2.93
CA PRO A 53 -1.27 13.72 -3.80
C PRO A 53 -0.23 14.68 -3.21
N ALA A 54 1.05 14.30 -3.28
CA ALA A 54 2.14 15.12 -2.80
C ALA A 54 2.09 16.52 -3.45
N ALA A 55 2.28 17.55 -2.63
CA ALA A 55 2.27 18.93 -3.11
C ALA A 55 3.31 19.10 -4.23
N PRO A 56 2.97 19.81 -5.32
CA PRO A 56 3.91 20.05 -6.40
C PRO A 56 5.17 20.75 -5.85
N PRO A 57 6.36 20.42 -6.39
CA PRO A 57 7.60 21.03 -5.94
C PRO A 57 7.49 22.56 -6.01
N PRO A 58 8.07 23.29 -5.02
CA PRO A 58 8.06 24.74 -5.04
C PRO A 58 8.55 25.25 -6.40
N PRO A 59 7.94 26.33 -6.94
CA PRO A 59 8.43 26.94 -8.16
C PRO A 59 9.93 27.19 -8.04
N ALA A 60 10.70 26.73 -9.02
CA ALA A 60 12.14 27.02 -9.07
C ALA A 60 12.28 28.55 -9.04
N VAL A 61 12.82 29.09 -7.96
CA VAL A 61 13.12 30.53 -7.86
C VAL A 61 14.03 30.85 -9.04
N PRO A 62 13.60 31.68 -10.01
CA PRO A 62 14.47 32.07 -11.10
C PRO A 62 15.70 32.73 -10.46
N LYS A 63 16.86 32.11 -10.62
CA LYS A 63 18.12 32.69 -10.14
C LYS A 63 18.34 33.96 -10.95
N ASN A 64 18.03 35.12 -10.36
CA ASN A 64 18.16 36.40 -11.05
C ASN A 64 19.62 36.55 -11.48
N PRO A 65 19.94 36.61 -12.79
CA PRO A 65 21.34 36.66 -13.25
C PRO A 65 21.99 38.03 -13.02
N LEU A 66 21.31 38.94 -12.32
CA LEU A 66 21.69 40.35 -12.16
C LEU A 66 21.80 40.79 -10.68
N VAL A 67 21.82 39.86 -9.71
CA VAL A 67 22.20 40.13 -8.30
C VAL A 67 23.33 39.22 -7.88
#